data_AF-A0A354YW37-F1
#
_entry.id   AF-A0A354YW37-F1
#
_cell.length_a   1.000
_cell.length_b   1.000
_cell.length_c   1.000
_cell.angle_alpha   90.00
_cell.angle_beta   90.00
_cell.angle_gamma   90.00
#
_symmetry.space_group_name_H-M   'P 1'
#
loop_
_entity.id
_entity.type
_entity.pdbx_description
1 polymer ?
#
loop_
_entity_poly.entity_id
_entity_poly.type
_entity_poly.pdbx_seq_one_letter_code
_entity_poly.pdbx_strand_id
1 'polypeptide(L)'
;RVKLPASELAPGDIVFLETGDKVPADLRLLESFSLEIDEAILTGESLPVKKNALITIPDRTPLAERNNMAFMGTVITRGRARAVIVTTGMNTEVGQIAKMMKETERPLTPLQVRLDQLGKILIVICLVVCTLVSLLGIYRGENIMVMLMAGISLAVAAIPEGLPAIVTVVLALGVQKMARRNAIIRKLPAVETLGCTTVICSDKTGTLTQNQMTVGRLATIDKTMEITGNGYEPRGSFRQEGMVINPL
;
A
#
# COMPACT_ATOMS: atom_id res chain seq x y z
N ARG A 1 -15.23 3.11 -37.12
CA ARG A 1 -14.64 3.14 -35.75
C ARG A 1 -13.77 4.39 -35.68
N VAL A 2 -13.88 5.19 -34.62
CA VAL A 2 -13.03 6.37 -34.40
C VAL A 2 -12.14 6.09 -33.18
N LYS A 3 -10.89 6.56 -33.20
CA LYS A 3 -10.00 6.51 -32.02
C LYS A 3 -10.12 7.83 -31.27
N LEU A 4 -10.46 7.76 -30.00
CA LEU A 4 -10.58 8.90 -29.11
C LEU A 4 -9.63 8.73 -27.91
N PRO A 5 -9.14 9.83 -27.32
CA PRO A 5 -8.49 9.79 -26.02
C PRO A 5 -9.41 9.17 -24.96
N ALA A 6 -8.85 8.34 -24.06
CA ALA A 6 -9.63 7.68 -23.01
C ALA A 6 -10.34 8.68 -22.06
N SER A 7 -9.82 9.90 -21.93
CA SER A 7 -10.40 10.99 -21.14
C SER A 7 -11.70 11.55 -21.72
N GLU A 8 -11.98 11.32 -23.00
CA GLU A 8 -13.20 11.79 -23.66
C GLU A 8 -14.35 10.77 -23.59
N LEU A 9 -14.09 9.59 -23.04
CA LEU A 9 -15.06 8.51 -22.95
C LEU A 9 -16.06 8.75 -21.80
N ALA A 10 -17.33 8.44 -22.05
CA ALA A 10 -18.42 8.57 -21.10
C ALA A 10 -19.20 7.25 -20.92
N PRO A 11 -19.92 7.07 -19.79
CA PRO A 11 -20.85 5.96 -19.62
C PRO A 11 -21.86 5.90 -20.77
N GLY A 12 -22.12 4.69 -21.27
CA GLY A 12 -22.98 4.43 -22.43
C GLY A 12 -22.24 4.33 -23.76
N ASP A 13 -21.00 4.81 -23.86
CA ASP A 13 -20.19 4.65 -25.07
C ASP A 13 -19.86 3.17 -25.32
N ILE A 14 -19.80 2.79 -26.60
CA ILE A 14 -19.43 1.44 -27.01
C ILE A 14 -17.99 1.42 -27.49
N VAL A 15 -17.17 0.62 -26.83
CA VAL A 15 -15.76 0.43 -27.15
C VAL A 15 -15.51 -0.94 -27.76
N PHE A 16 -14.49 -1.00 -28.61
CA PHE A 16 -13.96 -2.23 -29.18
C PHE A 16 -12.57 -2.44 -28.63
N LEU A 17 -12.31 -3.63 -28.11
CA LEU A 17 -11.05 -4.00 -27.48
C LEU A 17 -10.46 -5.21 -28.19
N GLU A 18 -9.16 -5.18 -28.42
CA GLU A 18 -8.38 -6.25 -29.02
C GLU A 18 -7.13 -6.54 -28.18
N THR A 19 -6.46 -7.65 -28.45
CA THR A 19 -5.23 -8.05 -27.74
C THR A 19 -4.21 -6.91 -27.67
N GLY A 20 -3.68 -6.65 -26.48
CA GLY A 20 -2.72 -5.59 -26.20
C GLY A 20 -3.35 -4.27 -25.75
N ASP A 21 -4.66 -4.08 -25.93
CA ASP A 21 -5.34 -2.90 -25.44
C ASP A 21 -5.41 -2.89 -23.91
N LYS A 22 -5.23 -1.70 -23.34
CA LYS A 22 -5.61 -1.41 -21.95
C LYS A 22 -7.08 -1.04 -21.91
N VAL A 23 -7.80 -1.63 -20.96
CA VAL A 23 -9.21 -1.33 -20.73
C VAL A 23 -9.33 0.11 -20.19
N PRO A 24 -10.05 1.02 -20.89
CA PRO A 24 -9.98 2.46 -20.60
C PRO A 24 -10.88 2.92 -19.44
N ALA A 25 -11.89 2.12 -19.10
CA ALA A 25 -12.95 2.41 -18.12
C ALA A 25 -13.55 1.06 -17.65
N ASP A 26 -14.47 1.02 -16.68
CA ASP A 26 -15.14 -0.25 -16.38
C ASP A 26 -16.27 -0.49 -17.38
N LEU A 27 -16.31 -1.72 -17.90
CA LEU A 27 -17.11 -2.08 -19.06
C LEU A 27 -17.98 -3.30 -18.77
N ARG A 28 -19.21 -3.28 -19.30
CA ARG A 28 -20.03 -4.47 -19.45
C ARG A 28 -19.83 -5.04 -20.85
N LEU A 29 -19.36 -6.29 -20.92
CA LEU A 29 -19.11 -6.96 -22.20
C LEU A 29 -20.43 -7.25 -22.94
N LEU A 30 -20.53 -6.77 -24.18
CA LEU A 30 -21.66 -7.07 -25.07
C LEU A 30 -21.35 -8.31 -25.93
N GLU A 31 -20.11 -8.42 -26.41
CA GLU A 31 -19.61 -9.54 -27.21
C GLU A 31 -18.17 -9.87 -26.78
N SER A 32 -17.81 -11.16 -26.77
CA SER A 32 -16.47 -11.62 -26.41
C SER A 32 -16.07 -12.83 -27.25
N PHE A 33 -14.88 -12.79 -27.86
CA PHE A 33 -14.33 -13.89 -28.67
C PHE A 33 -12.97 -14.30 -28.12
N SER A 34 -12.92 -15.47 -27.46
CA SER A 34 -11.71 -16.00 -26.79
C SER A 34 -11.01 -14.95 -25.91
N LEU A 35 -11.80 -14.14 -25.21
CA LEU A 35 -11.31 -13.00 -24.45
C LEU A 35 -10.66 -13.46 -23.14
N GLU A 36 -9.40 -13.09 -22.95
CA GLU A 36 -8.67 -13.25 -21.69
C GLU A 36 -8.08 -11.89 -21.29
N ILE A 37 -8.17 -11.57 -20.01
CA ILE A 37 -7.73 -10.29 -19.44
C ILE A 37 -6.80 -10.54 -18.27
N ASP A 38 -5.69 -9.82 -18.21
CA ASP A 38 -4.83 -9.75 -17.03
C ASP A 38 -5.44 -8.78 -16.01
N GLU A 39 -5.97 -9.34 -14.93
CA GLU A 39 -6.61 -8.61 -13.84
C GLU A 39 -5.74 -8.56 -12.57
N ALA A 40 -4.43 -8.85 -12.68
CA ALA A 40 -3.51 -8.91 -11.54
C ALA A 40 -3.47 -7.60 -10.74
N ILE A 41 -3.72 -6.45 -11.39
CA ILE A 41 -3.77 -5.14 -10.72
C ILE A 41 -4.94 -5.02 -9.71
N LEU A 42 -6.00 -5.80 -9.88
CA LEU A 42 -7.20 -5.78 -9.02
C LEU A 42 -7.28 -7.00 -8.10
N THR A 43 -6.83 -8.17 -8.57
CA THR A 43 -6.99 -9.44 -7.84
C THR A 43 -5.70 -9.96 -7.21
N GLY A 44 -4.53 -9.48 -7.67
CA GLY A 44 -3.22 -10.02 -7.27
C GLY A 44 -2.90 -11.41 -7.82
N GLU A 45 -3.76 -11.95 -8.68
CA GLU A 45 -3.57 -13.25 -9.33
C GLU A 45 -2.95 -13.10 -10.71
N SER A 46 -1.88 -13.86 -10.97
CA SER A 46 -1.04 -13.69 -12.17
C SER A 46 -1.58 -14.38 -13.43
N LEU A 47 -2.63 -15.19 -13.32
CA LEU A 47 -3.20 -15.91 -14.46
C LEU A 47 -4.31 -15.08 -15.13
N PRO A 48 -4.28 -14.94 -16.47
CA PRO A 48 -5.35 -14.27 -17.20
C PRO A 48 -6.71 -14.92 -16.97
N VAL A 49 -7.74 -14.07 -16.81
CA VAL A 49 -9.11 -14.49 -16.54
C VAL A 49 -9.89 -14.56 -17.84
N LYS A 50 -10.53 -15.71 -18.10
CA LYS A 50 -11.42 -15.89 -19.25
C LYS A 50 -12.72 -15.13 -19.03
N LYS A 51 -13.13 -14.39 -20.05
CA LYS A 51 -14.35 -13.58 -20.01
C LYS A 51 -15.42 -14.13 -20.94
N ASN A 52 -16.68 -13.94 -20.55
CA ASN A 52 -17.85 -14.36 -21.30
C ASN A 52 -18.92 -13.27 -21.24
N ALA A 53 -19.25 -12.63 -22.36
CA ALA A 53 -20.25 -11.58 -22.41
C ALA A 53 -21.68 -12.06 -22.06
N LEU A 54 -21.98 -13.34 -22.31
CA LEU A 54 -23.33 -13.91 -22.24
C LEU A 54 -23.69 -14.48 -20.86
N ILE A 55 -22.73 -14.59 -19.93
CA ILE A 55 -23.02 -15.12 -18.60
C ILE A 55 -23.80 -14.09 -17.78
N THR A 56 -24.85 -14.56 -17.11
CA THR A 56 -25.58 -13.82 -16.09
C THR A 56 -24.94 -14.08 -14.74
N ILE A 57 -24.59 -13.02 -14.02
CA ILE A 57 -24.02 -13.08 -12.69
C ILE A 57 -25.03 -12.56 -11.67
N PRO A 58 -25.12 -13.15 -10.47
CA PRO A 58 -25.88 -12.58 -9.36
C PRO A 58 -25.42 -11.18 -8.97
N ASP A 59 -26.31 -10.35 -8.43
CA ASP A 59 -26.02 -8.96 -8.06
C ASP A 59 -24.86 -8.82 -7.05
N ARG A 60 -24.63 -9.85 -6.22
CA ARG A 60 -23.63 -9.84 -5.15
C ARG A 60 -22.36 -10.65 -5.48
N THR A 61 -22.08 -10.85 -6.77
CA THR A 61 -20.87 -11.54 -7.20
C THR A 61 -19.61 -10.73 -6.88
N PRO A 62 -18.59 -11.33 -6.24
CA PRO A 62 -17.29 -10.69 -5.99
C PRO A 62 -16.64 -10.20 -7.28
N LEU A 63 -15.87 -9.11 -7.21
CA LEU A 63 -15.24 -8.48 -8.38
C LEU A 63 -14.47 -9.49 -9.25
N ALA A 64 -13.67 -10.36 -8.63
CA ALA A 64 -12.86 -11.37 -9.31
C ALA A 64 -13.67 -12.41 -10.10
N GLU A 65 -14.96 -12.57 -9.79
CA GLU A 65 -15.85 -13.54 -10.44
C GLU A 65 -16.76 -12.90 -11.49
N ARG A 66 -16.71 -11.58 -11.67
CA ARG A 66 -17.51 -10.84 -12.66
C ARG A 66 -16.95 -11.03 -14.07
N ASN A 67 -17.05 -12.25 -14.59
CA ASN A 67 -16.47 -12.67 -15.87
C ASN A 67 -17.14 -12.05 -17.11
N ASN A 68 -18.22 -11.29 -16.92
CA ASN A 68 -18.92 -10.57 -17.97
C ASN A 68 -18.61 -9.06 -17.98
N MET A 69 -17.65 -8.64 -17.14
CA MET A 69 -17.12 -7.29 -17.02
C MET A 69 -15.64 -7.25 -17.41
N ALA A 70 -15.15 -6.06 -17.78
CA ALA A 70 -13.74 -5.74 -17.92
C ALA A 70 -13.46 -4.42 -17.18
N PHE A 71 -12.34 -4.33 -16.47
CA PHE A 71 -12.10 -3.24 -15.52
C PHE A 71 -10.98 -2.30 -15.96
N MET A 72 -11.10 -1.02 -15.64
CA MET A 72 -10.14 0.02 -16.00
C MET A 72 -8.70 -0.37 -15.61
N GLY A 73 -7.75 -0.18 -16.52
CA GLY A 73 -6.32 -0.41 -16.28
C GLY A 73 -5.84 -1.87 -16.44
N THR A 74 -6.78 -2.83 -16.55
CA THR A 74 -6.47 -4.21 -16.94
C THR A 74 -6.07 -4.29 -18.42
N VAL A 75 -5.39 -5.38 -18.81
CA VAL A 75 -4.82 -5.54 -20.15
C VAL A 75 -5.44 -6.76 -20.84
N ILE A 76 -5.88 -6.61 -22.09
CA ILE A 76 -6.35 -7.73 -22.89
C ILE A 76 -5.16 -8.57 -23.32
N THR A 77 -5.04 -9.79 -22.80
CA THR A 77 -3.94 -10.71 -23.15
C THR A 77 -4.26 -11.54 -24.38
N ARG A 78 -5.55 -11.76 -24.67
CA ARG A 78 -6.00 -12.54 -25.82
C ARG A 78 -7.42 -12.20 -26.23
N GLY A 79 -7.69 -12.29 -27.53
CA GLY A 79 -9.04 -12.22 -28.09
C GLY A 79 -9.50 -10.79 -28.39
N ARG A 80 -10.81 -10.63 -28.55
CA ARG A 80 -11.44 -9.33 -28.81
C ARG A 80 -12.82 -9.24 -28.19
N ALA A 81 -13.27 -8.02 -27.93
CA ALA A 81 -14.56 -7.74 -27.34
C ALA A 81 -15.21 -6.46 -27.87
N ARG A 82 -16.54 -6.42 -27.77
CA ARG A 82 -17.32 -5.18 -27.83
C ARG A 82 -17.97 -4.99 -26.47
N ALA A 83 -17.89 -3.80 -25.91
CA ALA A 83 -18.37 -3.55 -24.56
C ALA A 83 -18.93 -2.13 -24.42
N VAL A 84 -19.84 -1.95 -23.47
CA VAL A 84 -20.39 -0.64 -23.11
C VAL A 84 -19.73 -0.14 -21.84
N ILE A 85 -19.38 1.14 -21.80
CA ILE A 85 -18.82 1.79 -20.62
C ILE A 85 -19.91 1.94 -19.56
N VAL A 86 -19.63 1.49 -18.33
CA VAL A 86 -20.57 1.58 -17.20
C VAL A 86 -20.12 2.68 -16.24
N THR A 87 -18.84 2.75 -15.90
CA THR A 87 -18.28 3.78 -15.02
C THR A 87 -16.94 4.30 -15.55
N THR A 88 -16.63 5.55 -15.25
CA THR A 88 -15.39 6.23 -15.67
C THR A 88 -14.75 6.98 -14.50
N GLY A 89 -13.47 7.30 -14.63
CA GLY A 89 -12.74 8.13 -13.67
C GLY A 89 -12.74 7.55 -12.25
N MET A 90 -13.05 8.39 -11.25
CA MET A 90 -13.04 7.99 -9.83
C MET A 90 -14.16 7.02 -9.43
N ASN A 91 -15.14 6.79 -10.32
CA ASN A 91 -16.24 5.85 -10.07
C ASN A 91 -15.91 4.41 -10.52
N THR A 92 -14.80 4.20 -11.23
CA THR A 92 -14.33 2.84 -11.56
C THR A 92 -13.84 2.11 -10.31
N GLU A 93 -13.71 0.78 -10.38
CA GLU A 93 -13.19 -0.03 -9.27
C GLU A 93 -11.76 0.45 -8.86
N VAL A 94 -10.89 0.72 -9.84
CA VAL A 94 -9.56 1.31 -9.59
C VAL A 94 -9.67 2.73 -9.02
N GLY A 95 -10.62 3.52 -9.52
CA GLY A 95 -10.89 4.88 -9.01
C GLY A 95 -11.33 4.89 -7.56
N GLN A 96 -12.21 3.95 -7.17
CA GLN A 96 -12.66 3.77 -5.80
C GLN A 96 -11.51 3.34 -4.87
N ILE A 97 -10.64 2.44 -5.32
CA ILE A 97 -9.41 2.08 -4.59
C ILE A 97 -8.53 3.32 -4.37
N ALA A 98 -8.30 4.11 -5.42
CA ALA A 98 -7.51 5.34 -5.33
C ALA A 98 -8.14 6.37 -4.37
N LYS A 99 -9.48 6.47 -4.34
CA LYS A 99 -10.22 7.32 -3.39
C LYS A 99 -9.99 6.89 -1.95
N MET A 100 -10.18 5.60 -1.66
CA MET A 100 -9.95 5.02 -0.31
C MET A 100 -8.51 5.25 0.16
N MET A 101 -7.52 5.11 -0.73
CA MET A 101 -6.12 5.37 -0.41
C MET A 101 -5.83 6.84 -0.05
N LYS A 102 -6.56 7.78 -0.65
CA LYS A 102 -6.38 9.22 -0.43
C LYS A 102 -7.11 9.73 0.81
N GLU A 103 -8.30 9.21 1.07
CA GLU A 103 -9.14 9.59 2.22
C GLU A 103 -8.64 9.02 3.55
N THR A 104 -7.76 8.01 3.52
CA THR A 104 -7.18 7.45 4.73
C THR A 104 -6.19 8.44 5.37
N GLU A 105 -6.64 9.13 6.43
CA GLU A 105 -5.76 9.94 7.28
C GLU A 105 -4.65 9.07 7.87
N ARG A 106 -3.42 9.58 7.83
CA ARG A 106 -2.28 8.87 8.39
C ARG A 106 -2.21 9.18 9.89
N PRO A 107 -2.35 8.18 10.77
CA PRO A 107 -2.20 8.42 12.20
C PRO A 107 -0.77 8.89 12.51
N LEU A 108 -0.63 9.67 13.59
CA LEU A 108 0.68 10.02 14.15
C LEU A 108 1.45 8.77 14.55
N THR A 109 2.78 8.80 14.44
CA THR A 109 3.59 7.67 14.88
C THR A 109 3.64 7.56 16.42
N PRO A 110 3.91 6.37 16.97
CA PRO A 110 4.02 6.19 18.43
C PRO A 110 4.97 7.19 19.12
N LEU A 111 6.11 7.52 18.52
CA LEU A 111 7.05 8.52 19.01
C LEU A 111 6.47 9.91 18.94
N GLN A 112 5.80 10.29 17.86
CA GLN A 112 5.11 11.58 17.76
C GLN A 112 4.05 11.73 18.87
N VAL A 113 3.27 10.68 19.12
CA VAL A 113 2.28 10.67 20.22
C VAL A 113 2.96 10.84 21.57
N ARG A 114 4.07 10.12 21.82
CA ARG A 114 4.82 10.25 23.08
C ARG A 114 5.46 11.63 23.24
N LEU A 115 6.00 12.21 22.18
CA LEU A 115 6.59 13.55 22.19
C LEU A 115 5.53 14.62 22.46
N ASP A 116 4.34 14.49 21.88
CA ASP A 116 3.22 15.39 22.14
C ASP A 116 2.74 15.29 23.60
N GLN A 117 2.65 14.08 24.15
CA GLN A 117 2.33 13.87 25.57
C GLN A 117 3.40 14.47 26.49
N LEU A 118 4.68 14.23 26.21
CA LEU A 118 5.78 14.81 26.98
C LEU A 118 5.75 16.34 26.90
N GLY A 119 5.53 16.90 25.71
CA GLY A 119 5.39 18.34 25.51
C GLY A 119 4.26 18.94 26.36
N LYS A 120 3.09 18.30 26.36
CA LYS A 120 1.95 18.72 27.19
C LYS A 120 2.26 18.67 28.69
N ILE A 121 2.91 17.60 29.16
CA ILE A 121 3.31 17.48 30.57
C ILE A 121 4.30 18.60 30.95
N LEU A 122 5.32 18.83 30.13
CA LEU A 122 6.31 19.88 30.38
C LEU A 122 5.68 21.28 30.40
N ILE A 123 4.76 21.58 29.47
CA ILE A 123 4.03 22.85 29.44
C ILE A 123 3.20 23.04 30.72
N VAL A 124 2.48 22.00 31.17
CA VAL A 124 1.67 22.08 32.40
C VAL A 124 2.55 22.33 33.61
N ILE A 125 3.64 21.57 33.77
CA ILE A 125 4.60 21.76 34.88
C ILE A 125 5.18 23.17 34.84
N CYS A 126 5.61 23.61 33.66
CA CYS A 126 6.18 24.93 33.45
C CYS A 126 5.21 26.05 33.84
N LEU A 127 3.96 25.99 33.39
CA LEU A 127 2.93 26.96 33.75
C LEU A 127 2.65 26.99 35.25
N VAL A 128 2.57 25.83 35.90
CA VAL A 128 2.38 25.74 37.35
C VAL A 128 3.55 26.42 38.09
N VAL A 129 4.79 26.09 37.73
CA VAL A 129 5.98 26.67 38.35
C VAL A 129 6.07 28.17 38.09
N CYS A 130 5.87 28.62 36.85
CA CYS A 130 5.91 30.04 36.49
C CYS A 130 4.84 30.84 37.24
N THR A 131 3.62 30.32 37.33
CA THR A 131 2.53 30.95 38.07
C THR A 131 2.86 31.04 39.56
N LEU A 132 3.36 29.94 40.15
CA LEU A 132 3.67 29.87 41.58
C LEU A 132 4.84 30.81 41.95
N VAL A 133 5.91 30.83 41.15
CA VAL A 133 7.04 31.75 41.36
C VAL A 133 6.60 33.21 41.20
N SER A 134 5.80 33.52 40.17
CA SER A 134 5.29 34.87 39.92
C SER A 134 4.42 35.37 41.09
N LEU A 135 3.49 34.54 41.56
CA LEU A 135 2.61 34.87 42.68
C LEU A 135 3.37 35.02 43.99
N LEU A 136 4.31 34.13 44.29
CA LEU A 136 5.14 34.24 45.50
C LEU A 136 6.04 35.48 45.48
N GLY A 137 6.57 35.86 44.32
CA GLY A 137 7.34 37.10 44.18
C GLY A 137 6.49 38.33 44.44
N ILE A 138 5.30 38.40 43.84
CA ILE A 138 4.34 39.50 44.09
C ILE A 138 3.95 39.54 45.58
N TYR A 139 3.69 38.39 46.21
CA TYR A 139 3.38 38.31 47.64
C TYR A 139 4.54 38.80 48.53
N ARG A 140 5.80 38.64 48.10
CA ARG A 140 6.98 39.16 48.79
C ARG A 140 7.19 40.66 48.59
N GLY A 141 6.37 41.34 47.79
CA GLY A 141 6.46 42.77 47.51
C GLY A 141 7.28 43.13 46.28
N GLU A 142 7.66 42.15 45.45
CA GLU A 142 8.35 42.42 44.18
C GLU A 142 7.42 43.13 43.17
N ASN A 143 8.02 43.88 42.25
CA ASN A 143 7.27 44.59 41.22
C ASN A 143 6.57 43.59 40.26
N ILE A 144 5.27 43.78 40.05
CA ILE A 144 4.43 42.92 39.20
C ILE A 144 4.99 42.78 37.78
N MET A 145 5.47 43.87 37.17
CA MET A 145 6.05 43.83 35.83
C MET A 145 7.34 43.00 35.78
N VAL A 146 8.18 43.10 36.82
CA VAL A 146 9.41 42.32 36.93
C VAL A 146 9.09 40.84 37.08
N MET A 147 8.12 40.50 37.94
CA MET A 147 7.69 39.11 38.12
C MET A 147 7.04 38.51 36.89
N LEU A 148 6.25 39.30 36.14
CA LEU A 148 5.65 38.87 34.88
C LEU A 148 6.73 38.61 33.81
N MET A 149 7.70 39.51 33.67
CA MET A 149 8.83 39.32 32.74
C MET A 149 9.68 38.10 33.13
N ALA A 150 9.91 37.87 34.42
CA ALA A 150 10.62 36.69 34.91
C ALA A 150 9.85 35.40 34.61
N GLY A 151 8.53 35.39 34.80
CA GLY A 151 7.67 34.26 34.47
C GLY A 151 7.67 33.91 32.98
N ILE A 152 7.57 34.90 32.09
CA ILE A 152 7.66 34.70 30.64
C ILE A 152 9.06 34.19 30.26
N SER A 153 10.12 34.76 30.82
CA SER A 153 11.50 34.33 30.55
C SER A 153 11.74 32.88 30.98
N LEU A 154 11.22 32.48 32.14
CA LEU A 154 11.28 31.11 32.63
C LEU A 154 10.47 30.16 31.73
N ALA A 155 9.30 30.59 31.27
CA ALA A 155 8.46 29.81 30.38
C ALA A 155 9.14 29.52 29.03
N VAL A 156 9.73 30.54 28.40
CA VAL A 156 10.47 30.38 27.14
C VAL A 156 11.69 29.49 27.34
N ALA A 157 12.45 29.67 28.42
CA ALA A 157 13.63 28.86 28.72
C ALA A 157 13.31 27.35 28.92
N ALA A 158 12.06 27.02 29.26
CA ALA A 158 11.63 25.63 29.48
C ALA A 158 11.14 24.93 28.19
N ILE A 159 11.01 25.64 27.06
CA ILE A 159 10.55 25.03 25.81
C ILE A 159 11.66 24.12 25.25
N PRO A 160 11.38 22.82 24.99
CA PRO A 160 12.39 21.89 24.52
C PRO A 160 12.61 22.02 23.00
N GLU A 161 13.14 23.16 22.56
CA GLU A 161 13.36 23.49 21.14
C GLU A 161 14.32 22.52 20.44
N GLY A 162 15.25 21.89 21.19
CA GLY A 162 16.20 20.93 20.65
C GLY A 162 15.61 19.54 20.35
N LEU A 163 14.46 19.21 20.93
CA LEU A 163 13.90 17.85 20.87
C LEU A 163 13.48 17.44 19.43
N PRO A 164 12.75 18.27 18.66
CA PRO A 164 12.42 17.93 17.26
C PRO A 164 13.66 17.76 16.37
N ALA A 165 14.69 18.57 16.60
CA ALA A 165 15.95 18.51 15.84
C ALA A 165 16.69 17.18 16.11
N ILE A 166 16.86 16.82 17.38
CA ILE A 166 17.52 15.57 17.78
C ILE A 166 16.77 14.36 17.21
N VAL A 167 15.44 14.33 17.32
CA VAL A 167 14.60 13.25 16.78
C VAL A 167 14.81 13.09 15.29
N THR A 168 14.85 14.20 14.54
CA THR A 168 15.05 14.17 13.09
C THR A 168 16.42 13.61 12.72
N VAL A 169 17.48 14.02 13.42
CA VAL A 169 18.84 13.51 13.20
C VAL A 169 18.92 12.00 13.48
N VAL A 170 18.35 11.56 14.59
CA VAL A 170 18.34 10.13 14.96
C VAL A 170 17.58 9.29 13.93
N LEU A 171 16.41 9.75 13.47
CA LEU A 171 15.65 9.07 12.41
C LEU A 171 16.42 9.05 11.09
N ALA A 172 17.12 10.14 10.73
CA ALA A 172 17.92 10.21 9.51
C ALA A 172 19.09 9.21 9.53
N LEU A 173 19.78 9.05 10.66
CA LEU A 173 20.81 8.02 10.84
C LEU A 173 20.21 6.61 10.71
N GLY A 174 19.00 6.40 11.23
CA GLY A 174 18.23 5.17 11.05
C GLY A 174 17.95 4.88 9.58
N VAL A 175 17.46 5.87 8.81
CA VAL A 175 17.23 5.75 7.37
C VAL A 175 18.52 5.42 6.62
N GLN A 176 19.63 6.07 6.95
CA GLN A 176 20.92 5.80 6.31
C GLN A 176 21.37 4.34 6.55
N LYS A 177 21.17 3.82 7.77
CA LYS A 177 21.49 2.43 8.11
C LYS A 177 20.59 1.42 7.36
N MET A 178 19.31 1.74 7.18
CA MET A 178 18.37 0.91 6.41
C MET A 178 18.71 0.91 4.91
N ALA A 179 19.05 2.08 4.36
CA ALA A 179 19.44 2.21 2.96
C ALA A 179 20.69 1.38 2.62
N ARG A 180 21.68 1.31 3.54
CA ARG A 180 22.86 0.43 3.40
C ARG A 180 22.50 -1.06 3.37
N ARG A 181 21.29 -1.44 3.77
CA ARG A 181 20.76 -2.81 3.73
C ARG A 181 19.72 -3.00 2.61
N ASN A 182 19.77 -2.17 1.57
CA ASN A 182 18.85 -2.18 0.42
C ASN A 182 17.37 -1.90 0.79
N ALA A 183 17.11 -1.26 1.94
CA ALA A 183 15.76 -0.83 2.33
C ALA A 183 15.61 0.69 2.19
N ILE A 184 14.88 1.13 1.17
CA ILE A 184 14.69 2.55 0.87
C ILE A 184 13.50 3.10 1.68
N ILE A 185 13.76 4.07 2.55
CA ILE A 185 12.74 4.73 3.35
C ILE A 185 12.37 6.09 2.74
N ARG A 186 11.13 6.25 2.31
CA ARG A 186 10.62 7.51 1.71
C ARG A 186 10.17 8.55 2.74
N LYS A 187 9.89 8.13 3.98
CA LYS A 187 9.44 9.01 5.07
C LYS A 187 10.16 8.66 6.36
N LEU A 188 10.84 9.63 6.99
CA LEU A 188 11.62 9.42 8.22
C LEU A 188 10.84 8.68 9.32
N PRO A 189 9.56 9.01 9.61
CA PRO A 189 8.83 8.33 10.70
C PRO A 189 8.61 6.82 10.47
N ALA A 190 8.74 6.34 9.23
CA ALA A 190 8.55 4.91 8.93
C ALA A 190 9.62 4.00 9.58
N VAL A 191 10.82 4.53 9.87
CA VAL A 191 11.87 3.77 10.57
C VAL A 191 11.40 3.36 11.96
N GLU A 192 10.73 4.27 12.65
CA GLU A 192 10.20 4.06 13.99
C GLU A 192 8.98 3.14 13.96
N THR A 193 8.06 3.35 13.01
CA THR A 193 6.90 2.46 12.82
C THR A 193 7.32 1.00 12.62
N LEU A 194 8.35 0.74 11.80
CA LEU A 194 8.90 -0.60 11.60
C LEU A 194 9.46 -1.20 12.90
N GLY A 195 10.15 -0.38 13.72
CA GLY A 195 10.69 -0.81 15.00
C GLY A 195 9.63 -1.17 16.04
N CYS A 196 8.43 -0.59 15.94
CA CYS A 196 7.31 -0.84 16.84
C CYS A 196 6.20 -1.71 16.23
N THR A 197 6.43 -2.30 15.05
CA THR A 197 5.42 -3.13 14.36
C THR A 197 5.24 -4.46 15.10
N THR A 198 4.00 -4.77 15.48
CA THR A 198 3.63 -6.04 16.15
C THR A 198 2.88 -7.01 15.24
N VAL A 199 2.29 -6.50 14.15
CA VAL A 199 1.54 -7.29 13.17
C VAL A 199 2.03 -6.94 11.77
N ILE A 200 2.40 -7.95 10.99
CA ILE A 200 2.81 -7.79 9.59
C ILE A 200 1.71 -8.40 8.71
N CYS A 201 1.03 -7.56 7.96
CA CYS A 201 0.15 -7.99 6.87
C CYS A 201 0.98 -8.02 5.59
N SER A 202 1.20 -9.21 5.02
CA SER A 202 1.96 -9.39 3.80
C SER A 202 1.05 -9.85 2.68
N ASP A 203 1.26 -9.30 1.48
CA ASP A 203 0.73 -9.90 0.26
C ASP A 203 1.47 -11.23 -0.04
N LYS A 204 0.83 -12.13 -0.77
CA LYS A 204 1.41 -13.41 -1.20
C LYS A 204 2.23 -13.20 -2.47
N THR A 205 1.57 -12.78 -3.54
CA THR A 205 2.14 -12.85 -4.89
C THR A 205 3.17 -11.75 -5.08
N GLY A 206 4.40 -12.10 -5.44
CA GLY A 206 5.48 -11.11 -5.65
C GLY A 206 6.07 -10.49 -4.38
N THR A 207 5.53 -10.83 -3.20
CA THR A 207 6.10 -10.45 -1.89
C THR A 207 6.65 -11.67 -1.15
N LEU A 208 5.81 -12.68 -0.89
CA LEU A 208 6.25 -13.96 -0.30
C LEU A 208 6.70 -14.95 -1.39
N THR A 209 6.08 -14.88 -2.57
CA THR A 209 6.43 -15.70 -3.72
C THR A 209 7.26 -14.89 -4.73
N GLN A 210 7.99 -15.59 -5.60
CA GLN A 210 8.78 -14.95 -6.65
C GLN A 210 7.95 -14.44 -7.84
N ASN A 211 6.61 -14.56 -7.78
CA ASN A 211 5.72 -14.30 -8.92
C ASN A 211 6.13 -15.05 -10.21
N GLN A 212 6.66 -16.26 -10.07
CA GLN A 212 7.08 -17.13 -11.17
C GLN A 212 6.52 -18.53 -10.95
N MET A 213 5.75 -19.02 -11.94
CA MET A 213 5.21 -20.36 -11.88
C MET A 213 6.33 -21.38 -12.07
N THR A 214 6.55 -22.21 -11.05
CA THR A 214 7.65 -23.18 -11.02
C THR A 214 7.10 -24.58 -10.74
N VAL A 215 7.64 -25.60 -11.40
CA VAL A 215 7.26 -26.99 -11.14
C VAL A 215 7.86 -27.41 -9.80
N GLY A 216 7.02 -27.66 -8.79
CA GLY A 216 7.47 -28.14 -7.48
C GLY A 216 7.44 -29.66 -7.31
N ARG A 217 6.58 -30.35 -8.06
CA ARG A 217 6.38 -31.81 -7.98
C ARG A 217 6.03 -32.40 -9.34
N LEU A 218 6.46 -33.64 -9.55
CA LEU A 218 6.12 -34.45 -10.71
C LEU A 218 5.62 -35.81 -10.22
N ALA A 219 4.47 -36.24 -10.73
CA ALA A 219 3.89 -37.54 -10.44
C ALA A 219 3.78 -38.34 -11.75
N THR A 220 4.34 -39.54 -11.75
CA THR A 220 4.12 -40.56 -12.78
C THR A 220 3.27 -41.70 -12.19
N ILE A 221 2.93 -42.70 -13.02
CA ILE A 221 2.15 -43.87 -12.58
C ILE A 221 2.81 -44.55 -11.36
N ASP A 222 4.15 -44.66 -11.36
CA ASP A 222 4.88 -45.46 -10.38
C ASP A 222 5.54 -44.64 -9.27
N LYS A 223 5.73 -43.32 -9.46
CA LYS A 223 6.54 -42.50 -8.55
C LYS A 223 6.09 -41.05 -8.49
N THR A 224 6.20 -40.47 -7.30
CA THR A 224 6.12 -39.02 -7.09
C THR A 224 7.50 -38.49 -6.70
N MET A 225 7.94 -37.43 -7.36
CA MET A 225 9.21 -36.77 -7.10
C MET A 225 9.00 -35.27 -6.88
N GLU A 226 9.78 -34.70 -5.97
CA GLU A 226 9.87 -33.27 -5.73
C GLU A 226 10.95 -32.66 -6.60
N ILE A 227 10.66 -31.50 -7.17
CA ILE A 227 11.59 -30.75 -7.99
C ILE A 227 12.01 -29.55 -7.18
N THR A 228 13.31 -29.46 -6.91
CA THR A 228 13.91 -28.27 -6.30
C THR A 228 14.36 -27.31 -7.39
N GLY A 229 14.47 -26.03 -7.04
CA GLY A 229 14.70 -24.96 -8.02
C GLY A 229 13.56 -23.96 -7.95
N ASN A 230 13.85 -22.69 -8.23
CA ASN A 230 12.86 -21.63 -8.25
C ASN A 230 12.98 -20.85 -9.55
N GLY A 231 11.84 -20.44 -10.10
CA GLY A 231 11.77 -19.63 -11.30
C GLY A 231 12.03 -20.42 -12.58
N TYR A 232 12.49 -19.71 -13.61
CA TYR A 232 12.67 -20.26 -14.96
C TYR A 232 14.09 -20.77 -15.25
N GLU A 233 15.01 -20.70 -14.28
CA GLU A 233 16.34 -21.30 -14.44
C GLU A 233 16.25 -22.83 -14.34
N PRO A 234 16.82 -23.60 -15.29
CA PRO A 234 16.81 -25.07 -15.26
C PRO A 234 17.85 -25.61 -14.27
N ARG A 235 17.86 -25.08 -13.04
CA ARG A 235 18.76 -25.45 -11.95
C ARG A 235 17.96 -26.03 -10.81
N GLY A 236 18.28 -27.26 -10.45
CA GLY A 236 17.49 -28.03 -9.51
C GLY A 236 17.96 -29.46 -9.35
N SER A 237 17.35 -30.15 -8.41
CA SER A 237 17.50 -31.58 -8.17
C SER A 237 16.13 -32.23 -8.03
N PHE A 238 16.03 -33.47 -8.49
CA PHE A 238 14.86 -34.32 -8.30
C PHE A 238 15.04 -35.06 -6.98
N ARG A 239 14.00 -35.07 -6.14
CA ARG A 239 14.02 -35.77 -4.85
C ARG A 239 12.88 -36.76 -4.75
N GLN A 240 13.17 -37.94 -4.22
CA GLN A 240 12.17 -38.95 -3.87
C GLN A 240 12.44 -39.41 -2.44
N GLU A 241 11.42 -39.37 -1.58
CA GLU A 241 11.55 -39.71 -0.15
C GLU A 241 12.70 -38.98 0.56
N GLY A 242 12.98 -37.74 0.14
CA GLY A 242 14.07 -36.91 0.69
C GLY A 242 15.46 -37.16 0.08
N MET A 243 15.64 -38.19 -0.75
CA MET A 243 16.91 -38.49 -1.42
C MET A 243 16.97 -37.88 -2.82
N VAL A 244 18.12 -37.34 -3.19
CA VAL A 244 18.37 -36.82 -4.54
C VAL A 244 18.48 -37.98 -5.51
N ILE A 245 17.70 -37.94 -6.58
CA ILE A 245 17.67 -38.97 -7.63
C ILE A 245 18.02 -38.36 -8.99
N ASN A 246 18.58 -39.19 -9.87
CA ASN A 246 18.63 -38.87 -11.30
C ASN A 246 17.29 -39.30 -11.92
N PRO A 247 16.54 -38.40 -12.57
CA PRO A 247 15.26 -38.75 -13.20
C PRO A 247 15.42 -39.61 -14.47
N LEU A 248 16.64 -39.67 -15.04
CA LEU A 248 17.03 -40.49 -16.20
C LEU A 248 17.57 -41.85 -15.78
#